data_AF-A0A0R3TGI9-F1
#
_entry.id   AF-A0A0R3TGI9-F1
#
_cell.length_a   1.000
_cell.length_b   1.000
_cell.length_c   1.000
_cell.angle_alpha   90.00
_cell.angle_beta   90.00
_cell.angle_gamma   90.00
#
_symmetry.space_group_name_H-M   'P 1'
#
loop_
_entity.id
_entity.type
_entity.pdbx_description
1 polymer ?
#
loop_
_entity_poly.entity_id
_entity_poly.type
_entity_poly.pdbx_seq_one_letter_code
_entity_poly.pdbx_strand_id
1 'polypeptide(L)'
;LAFHSHRQSFIRLSEYDHDSNEDEEDSFFQWDHHRSTVLSTSKASIHRTDSLAKIGSGEIQRLRDEFAVNLNKFQGFLSETESALLGVFQLPQPDFPLPSLEECVGGLDDETFEQFKLLIDSWNAQIDNTIRELIKPRSVLTGPLEEVDYWRYRYKTLTSINEALKDKAVMNATELWNSVSHVGVVEFNRTKEIRRLMAEAKDIARFLLLVERHFKNIQFGHSFNVVADTIAPMMQSLRLIWTISRCFNQDKRMGPLLHKIAWALNYRVIRVMHIPTLFSQSIKNIIRETSSAIRMVTAFETAYNRERQEVEIISPDNRWEFDRKRLFGRLRHVTKVL
;
A
#
# COMPACT_ATOMS: atom_id res chain seq x y z
N LEU A 1 -4.04 7.06 -7.06
CA LEU A 1 -4.35 6.55 -8.43
C LEU A 1 -3.22 6.68 -9.47
N ALA A 2 -2.08 7.32 -9.18
CA ALA A 2 -0.89 7.25 -10.06
C ALA A 2 -0.31 5.83 -10.27
N PHE A 3 -0.77 4.85 -9.48
CA PHE A 3 -0.32 3.46 -9.48
C PHE A 3 -0.95 2.57 -10.57
N HIS A 4 -2.10 2.93 -11.14
CA HIS A 4 -2.75 2.10 -12.19
C HIS A 4 -2.38 2.50 -13.62
N SER A 5 -2.16 3.80 -13.87
CA SER A 5 -1.72 4.27 -15.19
C SER A 5 -0.29 3.81 -15.54
N HIS A 6 0.60 3.67 -14.55
CA HIS A 6 1.98 3.19 -14.77
C HIS A 6 2.09 1.67 -14.96
N ARG A 7 1.05 0.88 -14.60
CA ARG A 7 1.05 -0.58 -14.75
C ARG A 7 0.94 -0.99 -16.22
N GLN A 8 0.16 -0.27 -17.03
CA GLN A 8 -0.05 -0.63 -18.44
C GLN A 8 1.11 -0.26 -19.37
N SER A 9 1.90 0.77 -19.02
CA SER A 9 3.10 1.15 -19.78
C SER A 9 4.25 0.15 -19.68
N PHE A 10 4.25 -0.76 -18.69
CA PHE A 10 5.32 -1.74 -18.50
C PHE A 10 4.98 -3.14 -19.04
N ILE A 11 3.70 -3.49 -19.21
CA ILE A 11 3.30 -4.77 -19.81
C ILE A 11 3.77 -4.86 -21.28
N ARG A 12 3.82 -3.74 -22.00
CA ARG A 12 4.30 -3.68 -23.39
C ARG A 12 5.82 -3.78 -23.58
N LEU A 13 6.62 -3.77 -22.51
CA LEU A 13 8.08 -3.88 -22.59
C LEU A 13 8.60 -5.25 -22.09
N SER A 14 7.70 -6.17 -21.75
CA SER A 14 8.02 -7.50 -21.22
C SER A 14 7.84 -8.63 -22.25
N GLU A 15 7.42 -8.34 -23.47
CA GLU A 15 7.28 -9.32 -24.55
C GLU A 15 8.45 -9.18 -25.52
N TYR A 16 9.55 -9.86 -25.20
CA TYR A 16 10.47 -10.40 -26.20
C TYR A 16 11.03 -11.73 -25.67
N ASP A 17 10.89 -12.75 -26.52
CA ASP A 17 11.39 -14.14 -26.48
C ASP A 17 10.60 -15.18 -25.67
N HIS A 18 9.48 -15.63 -26.23
CA HIS A 18 9.26 -17.07 -26.41
C HIS A 18 8.56 -17.38 -27.74
N ASP A 19 9.21 -18.28 -28.48
CA ASP A 19 8.89 -18.77 -29.81
C ASP A 19 7.71 -19.76 -29.73
N SER A 20 6.60 -19.49 -30.43
CA SER A 20 5.64 -20.51 -30.92
C SER A 20 4.66 -19.86 -31.89
N ASN A 21 4.63 -20.37 -33.12
CA ASN A 21 3.63 -20.10 -34.14
C ASN A 21 2.24 -20.51 -33.63
N GLU A 22 1.22 -19.67 -33.91
CA GLU A 22 -0.05 -20.09 -34.52
C GLU A 22 -0.88 -18.85 -34.87
N ASP A 23 -1.56 -18.97 -36.01
CA ASP A 23 -2.33 -17.96 -36.74
C ASP A 23 -3.57 -17.45 -35.97
N GLU A 24 -3.97 -16.19 -36.19
CA GLU A 24 -5.34 -15.81 -36.62
C GLU A 24 -5.59 -14.28 -36.60
N GLU A 25 -6.58 -13.91 -37.40
CA GLU A 25 -6.80 -12.66 -38.13
C GLU A 25 -7.36 -11.44 -37.36
N ASP A 26 -7.05 -10.28 -37.94
CA ASP A 26 -7.79 -9.01 -38.05
C ASP A 26 -9.05 -8.75 -37.19
N SER A 27 -9.07 -7.58 -36.53
CA SER A 27 -10.06 -6.55 -36.87
C SER A 27 -9.76 -5.17 -36.27
N PHE A 28 -10.10 -4.19 -37.09
CA PHE A 28 -9.77 -2.77 -37.07
C PHE A 28 -10.92 -1.96 -36.44
N PHE A 29 -10.65 -1.07 -35.48
CA PHE A 29 -11.62 -0.05 -35.09
C PHE A 29 -10.95 1.30 -34.76
N GLN A 30 -11.10 2.22 -35.72
CA GLN A 30 -10.89 3.67 -35.61
C GLN A 30 -11.96 4.31 -34.72
N TRP A 31 -11.57 5.30 -33.91
CA TRP A 31 -12.50 6.24 -33.27
C TRP A 31 -12.16 7.67 -33.70
N ASP A 32 -13.08 8.27 -34.45
CA ASP A 32 -13.06 9.65 -34.93
C ASP A 32 -13.34 10.67 -33.80
N HIS A 33 -12.63 11.80 -33.84
CA HIS A 33 -12.89 12.97 -33.00
C HIS A 33 -13.93 13.89 -33.66
N HIS A 34 -15.13 13.94 -33.08
CA HIS A 34 -16.10 15.00 -33.39
C HIS A 34 -15.74 16.32 -32.69
N ARG A 35 -15.43 17.31 -33.51
CA ARG A 35 -15.29 18.73 -33.19
C ARG A 35 -16.67 19.38 -33.18
N SER A 36 -17.09 19.95 -32.05
CA SER A 36 -18.26 20.84 -31.99
C SER A 36 -17.85 22.29 -31.81
N THR A 37 -18.18 23.08 -32.83
CA THR A 37 -18.10 24.54 -32.92
C THR A 37 -19.39 25.13 -32.37
N VAL A 38 -19.33 26.09 -31.43
CA VAL A 38 -20.47 27.00 -31.19
C VAL A 38 -19.99 28.44 -30.99
N LEU A 39 -20.41 29.23 -31.97
CA LEU A 39 -20.76 30.65 -32.07
C LEU A 39 -20.14 31.73 -31.17
N SER A 40 -19.71 32.76 -31.92
CA SER A 40 -19.53 34.16 -31.56
C SER A 40 -20.77 34.82 -30.95
N THR A 41 -20.57 35.62 -29.92
CA THR A 41 -21.37 36.83 -29.69
C THR A 41 -20.55 37.95 -29.04
N SER A 42 -20.56 39.07 -29.77
CA SER A 42 -20.57 40.47 -29.32
C SER A 42 -19.36 41.09 -28.59
N LYS A 43 -18.78 42.07 -29.29
CA LYS A 43 -17.90 43.12 -28.77
C LYS A 43 -18.68 44.02 -27.81
N ALA A 44 -18.27 44.08 -26.55
CA ALA A 44 -18.52 45.22 -25.67
C ALA A 44 -17.18 45.69 -25.10
N SER A 45 -16.71 46.84 -25.60
CA SER A 45 -15.52 47.53 -25.13
C SER A 45 -15.83 48.20 -23.79
N ILE A 46 -15.23 47.71 -22.70
CA ILE A 46 -15.13 48.44 -21.43
C ILE A 46 -13.64 48.69 -21.18
N HIS A 47 -13.23 49.95 -21.33
CA HIS A 47 -11.95 50.45 -20.84
C HIS A 47 -11.95 50.47 -19.30
N ARG A 48 -10.81 50.11 -18.72
CA ARG A 48 -10.42 50.06 -17.29
C ARG A 48 -10.69 48.75 -16.56
N THR A 49 -9.66 47.92 -16.52
CA THR A 49 -8.93 47.55 -15.28
C THR A 49 -7.54 47.00 -15.63
N ASP A 50 -6.60 47.87 -15.99
CA ASP A 50 -5.17 47.54 -16.15
C ASP A 50 -4.46 47.21 -14.83
N SER A 51 -5.17 46.76 -13.79
CA SER A 51 -4.60 46.41 -12.48
C SER A 51 -4.65 44.92 -12.14
N LEU A 52 -5.09 44.05 -13.04
CA LEU A 52 -5.09 42.58 -12.82
C LEU A 52 -4.00 41.83 -13.61
N ALA A 53 -3.29 42.50 -14.52
CA ALA A 53 -2.26 41.89 -15.37
C ALA A 53 -0.86 41.85 -14.73
N LYS A 54 -0.74 42.00 -13.40
CA LYS A 54 0.53 41.97 -12.66
C LYS A 54 0.59 40.90 -11.57
N ILE A 55 -0.23 39.84 -11.68
CA ILE A 55 0.07 38.59 -10.99
C ILE A 55 1.10 37.89 -11.87
N GLY A 56 2.35 37.79 -11.41
CA GLY A 56 3.42 37.18 -12.19
C GLY A 56 2.99 35.79 -12.65
N SER A 57 3.35 35.37 -13.88
CA SER A 57 3.01 34.03 -14.39
C SER A 57 3.39 32.91 -13.41
N GLY A 58 4.43 33.12 -12.60
CA GLY A 58 4.84 32.24 -11.50
C GLY A 58 3.88 32.19 -10.30
N GLU A 59 3.19 33.28 -9.95
CA GLU A 59 2.15 33.29 -8.90
C GLU A 59 0.89 32.55 -9.36
N ILE A 60 0.49 32.74 -10.62
CA ILE A 60 -0.63 31.99 -11.23
C ILE A 60 -0.30 30.50 -11.27
N GLN A 61 0.93 30.14 -11.67
CA GLN A 61 1.38 28.75 -11.68
C GLN A 61 1.41 28.16 -10.27
N ARG A 62 1.93 28.90 -9.29
CA ARG A 62 1.97 28.47 -7.88
C ARG A 62 0.57 28.26 -7.30
N LEU A 63 -0.37 29.17 -7.57
CA LEU A 63 -1.77 29.04 -7.15
C LEU A 63 -2.45 27.82 -7.81
N ARG A 64 -2.14 27.56 -9.09
CA ARG A 64 -2.63 26.39 -9.81
C ARG A 64 -2.09 25.09 -9.22
N ASP A 65 -0.80 25.05 -8.88
CA ASP A 65 -0.16 23.89 -8.26
C ASP A 65 -0.68 23.67 -6.84
N GLU A 66 -0.88 24.73 -6.06
CA GLU A 66 -1.46 24.67 -4.71
C GLU A 66 -2.92 24.18 -4.74
N PHE A 67 -3.72 24.69 -5.69
CA PHE A 67 -5.07 24.21 -5.93
C PHE A 67 -5.09 22.73 -6.35
N ALA A 68 -4.19 22.31 -7.24
CA ALA A 68 -4.08 20.91 -7.65
C ALA A 68 -3.66 19.99 -6.50
N VAL A 69 -2.76 20.43 -5.62
CA VAL A 69 -2.38 19.69 -4.41
C VAL A 69 -3.56 19.60 -3.44
N ASN A 70 -4.30 20.69 -3.23
CA ASN A 70 -5.44 20.72 -2.32
C ASN A 70 -6.62 19.89 -2.85
N LEU A 71 -6.88 19.93 -4.16
CA LEU A 71 -7.89 19.08 -4.80
C LEU A 71 -7.52 17.60 -4.71
N ASN A 72 -6.24 17.24 -4.87
CA ASN A 72 -5.76 15.87 -4.65
C ASN A 72 -5.92 15.43 -3.19
N LYS A 73 -5.63 16.30 -2.22
CA LYS A 73 -5.86 16.01 -0.79
C LYS A 73 -7.34 15.83 -0.50
N PHE A 74 -8.20 16.67 -1.06
CA PHE A 74 -9.65 16.58 -0.91
C PHE A 74 -10.23 15.32 -1.55
N GLN A 75 -9.75 14.95 -2.74
CA GLN A 75 -10.10 13.67 -3.36
C GLN A 75 -9.64 12.48 -2.50
N GLY A 76 -8.45 12.57 -1.89
CA GLY A 76 -7.98 11.60 -0.90
C GLY A 76 -8.93 11.48 0.28
N PHE A 77 -9.34 12.61 0.85
CA PHE A 77 -10.31 12.66 1.96
C PHE A 77 -11.69 12.11 1.57
N LEU A 78 -12.20 12.43 0.37
CA LEU A 78 -13.46 11.88 -0.13
C LEU A 78 -13.37 10.36 -0.33
N SER A 79 -12.27 9.86 -0.89
CA SER A 79 -12.05 8.42 -1.05
C SER A 79 -11.88 7.71 0.29
N GLU A 80 -11.23 8.35 1.27
CA GLU A 80 -11.14 7.85 2.65
C GLU A 80 -12.50 7.82 3.35
N THR A 81 -13.34 8.84 3.12
CA THR A 81 -14.69 8.95 3.67
C THR A 81 -15.64 7.96 3.01
N GLU A 82 -15.61 7.83 1.68
CA GLU A 82 -16.35 6.82 0.92
C GLU A 82 -15.94 5.41 1.36
N SER A 83 -14.64 5.15 1.52
CA SER A 83 -14.14 3.89 2.07
C SER A 83 -14.52 3.69 3.54
N ALA A 84 -14.69 4.75 4.34
CA ALA A 84 -15.16 4.64 5.71
C ALA A 84 -16.67 4.37 5.78
N LEU A 85 -17.46 4.92 4.84
CA LEU A 85 -18.90 4.74 4.74
C LEU A 85 -19.29 3.39 4.10
N LEU A 86 -18.59 2.96 3.05
CA LEU A 86 -18.79 1.66 2.38
C LEU A 86 -18.00 0.51 3.01
N GLY A 87 -16.98 0.82 3.83
CA GLY A 87 -16.05 -0.15 4.38
C GLY A 87 -16.28 -0.50 5.85
N VAL A 88 -17.48 -0.24 6.39
CA VAL A 88 -17.89 -0.87 7.66
C VAL A 88 -18.09 -2.34 7.35
N PHE A 89 -17.16 -3.18 7.79
CA PHE A 89 -17.36 -4.62 7.81
C PHE A 89 -18.62 -4.88 8.64
N GLN A 90 -19.65 -5.44 8.01
CA GLN A 90 -20.91 -5.76 8.67
C GLN A 90 -21.19 -7.25 8.47
N LEU A 91 -21.59 -7.88 9.56
CA LEU A 91 -22.09 -9.24 9.53
C LEU A 91 -23.58 -9.19 9.13
N PRO A 92 -24.04 -10.08 8.23
CA PRO A 92 -25.45 -10.21 7.89
C PRO A 92 -26.31 -10.32 9.15
N GLN A 93 -27.36 -9.51 9.24
CA GLN A 93 -28.35 -9.65 10.30
C GLN A 93 -29.21 -10.89 10.03
N PRO A 94 -29.69 -11.59 11.08
CA PRO A 94 -30.64 -12.68 10.90
C PRO A 94 -31.91 -12.16 10.21
N ASP A 95 -32.34 -12.84 9.15
CA ASP A 95 -33.60 -12.62 8.44
C ASP A 95 -34.73 -13.52 8.97
N PHE A 96 -34.44 -14.33 9.98
CA PHE A 96 -35.36 -15.21 10.69
C PHE A 96 -35.45 -14.80 12.18
N PRO A 97 -36.53 -15.15 12.89
CA PRO A 97 -36.62 -14.92 14.33
C PRO A 97 -35.58 -15.78 15.06
N LEU A 98 -34.67 -15.15 15.79
CA LEU A 98 -33.70 -15.88 16.62
C LEU A 98 -34.44 -16.68 17.71
N PRO A 99 -34.04 -17.94 17.97
CA PRO A 99 -34.62 -18.74 19.04
C PRO A 99 -34.30 -18.14 20.41
N SER A 100 -35.18 -18.39 21.37
CA SER A 100 -34.94 -18.08 22.78
C SER A 100 -33.85 -18.98 23.38
N LEU A 101 -33.31 -18.55 24.53
CA LEU A 101 -32.31 -19.35 25.25
C LEU A 101 -32.86 -20.72 25.67
N GLU A 102 -34.14 -20.78 26.05
CA GLU A 102 -34.82 -22.01 26.46
C GLU A 102 -34.88 -23.01 25.29
N GLU A 103 -35.22 -22.54 24.09
CA GLU A 103 -35.25 -23.36 22.87
C GLU A 103 -33.84 -23.84 22.48
N CYS A 104 -32.82 -22.99 22.60
CA CYS A 104 -31.44 -23.37 22.30
C CYS A 104 -30.96 -24.52 23.19
N VAL A 105 -31.24 -24.47 24.49
CA VAL A 105 -30.82 -25.50 25.46
C VAL A 105 -31.70 -26.75 25.38
N GLY A 106 -33.00 -26.57 25.11
CA GLY A 106 -33.99 -27.65 25.01
C GLY A 106 -33.86 -28.50 23.73
N GLY A 107 -33.10 -28.03 22.75
CA GLY A 107 -32.94 -28.64 21.44
C GLY A 107 -33.83 -27.94 20.40
N LEU A 108 -33.19 -27.45 19.35
CA LEU A 108 -33.87 -26.81 18.22
C LEU A 108 -34.40 -27.88 17.26
N ASP A 109 -35.50 -27.58 16.57
CA ASP A 109 -35.92 -28.36 15.40
C ASP A 109 -34.92 -28.22 14.25
N ASP A 110 -34.90 -29.21 13.36
CA ASP A 110 -33.91 -29.29 12.27
C ASP A 110 -33.95 -28.06 11.34
N GLU A 111 -35.12 -27.46 11.11
CA GLU A 111 -35.27 -26.30 10.22
C GLU A 111 -34.65 -25.04 10.87
N THR A 112 -35.02 -24.73 12.10
CA THR A 112 -34.47 -23.59 12.86
C THR A 112 -32.96 -23.77 13.08
N PHE A 113 -32.51 -24.99 13.38
CA PHE A 113 -31.10 -25.29 13.55
C PHE A 113 -30.30 -25.00 12.28
N GLU A 114 -30.76 -25.49 11.11
CA GLU A 114 -30.07 -25.27 9.84
C GLU A 114 -30.04 -23.79 9.43
N GLN A 115 -31.13 -23.03 9.65
CA GLN A 115 -31.12 -21.58 9.41
C GLN A 115 -30.10 -20.85 10.28
N PHE A 116 -30.03 -21.18 11.57
CA PHE A 116 -29.08 -20.57 12.49
C PHE A 116 -27.64 -20.96 12.13
N LYS A 117 -27.42 -22.22 11.77
CA LYS A 117 -26.13 -22.72 11.31
C LYS A 117 -25.66 -21.99 10.05
N LEU A 118 -26.53 -21.81 9.05
CA LEU A 118 -26.19 -21.09 7.82
C LEU A 118 -25.78 -19.64 8.08
N LEU A 119 -26.43 -18.95 9.02
CA LEU A 119 -26.05 -17.61 9.44
C LEU A 119 -24.62 -17.60 10.02
N ILE A 120 -24.33 -18.48 10.97
CA ILE A 120 -23.02 -18.55 11.63
C ILE A 120 -21.91 -18.96 10.64
N ASP A 121 -22.19 -19.92 9.75
CA ASP A 121 -21.26 -20.33 8.70
C ASP A 121 -21.00 -19.18 7.72
N SER A 122 -22.01 -18.37 7.39
CA SER A 122 -21.84 -17.17 6.56
C SER A 122 -20.92 -16.13 7.22
N TRP A 123 -21.05 -15.92 8.54
CA TRP A 123 -20.21 -15.00 9.31
C TRP A 123 -18.76 -15.48 9.33
N ASN A 124 -18.54 -16.77 9.61
CA ASN A 124 -17.22 -17.38 9.56
C ASN A 124 -16.59 -17.23 8.17
N ALA A 125 -17.33 -17.56 7.11
CA ALA A 125 -16.86 -17.45 5.75
C ALA A 125 -16.47 -16.00 5.38
N GLN A 126 -17.26 -15.01 5.78
CA GLN A 126 -16.97 -13.59 5.51
C GLN A 126 -15.72 -13.11 6.25
N ILE A 127 -15.57 -13.48 7.53
CA ILE A 127 -14.38 -13.17 8.33
C ILE A 127 -13.15 -13.84 7.73
N ASP A 128 -13.22 -15.13 7.40
CA ASP A 128 -12.12 -15.90 6.83
C ASP A 128 -11.72 -15.40 5.44
N ASN A 129 -12.68 -15.06 4.58
CA ASN A 129 -12.42 -14.39 3.30
C ASN A 129 -11.63 -13.10 3.50
N THR A 130 -12.06 -12.27 4.44
CA THR A 130 -11.40 -10.98 4.70
C THR A 130 -10.00 -11.17 5.26
N ILE A 131 -9.81 -12.09 6.20
CA ILE A 131 -8.48 -12.42 6.73
C ILE A 131 -7.58 -12.97 5.62
N ARG A 132 -8.10 -13.85 4.73
CA ARG A 132 -7.37 -14.40 3.59
C ARG A 132 -6.88 -13.30 2.65
N GLU A 133 -7.73 -12.33 2.31
CA GLU A 133 -7.33 -11.16 1.51
C GLU A 133 -6.24 -10.35 2.20
N LEU A 134 -6.34 -10.14 3.52
CA LEU A 134 -5.35 -9.38 4.28
C LEU A 134 -3.99 -10.06 4.32
N ILE A 135 -3.89 -11.39 4.25
CA ILE A 135 -2.59 -12.12 4.31
C ILE A 135 -1.98 -12.44 2.94
N LYS A 136 -2.62 -12.02 1.83
CA LYS A 136 -2.08 -12.29 0.48
C LYS A 136 -0.66 -11.72 0.32
N PRO A 137 0.27 -12.49 -0.28
CA PRO A 137 1.61 -11.99 -0.60
C PRO A 137 1.53 -10.71 -1.44
N ARG A 138 2.31 -9.71 -1.06
CA ARG A 138 2.37 -8.42 -1.75
C ARG A 138 3.62 -8.35 -2.62
N SER A 139 3.50 -7.70 -3.77
CA SER A 139 4.64 -7.50 -4.66
C SER A 139 5.72 -6.66 -3.97
N VAL A 140 6.97 -7.07 -4.12
CA VAL A 140 8.16 -6.30 -3.70
C VAL A 140 8.60 -5.28 -4.75
N LEU A 141 8.00 -5.30 -5.94
CA LEU A 141 8.25 -4.35 -7.03
C LEU A 141 7.39 -3.08 -6.86
N THR A 142 7.25 -2.64 -5.61
CA THR A 142 6.56 -1.43 -5.20
C THR A 142 7.43 -0.70 -4.17
N GLY A 143 7.19 0.60 -4.00
CA GLY A 143 7.94 1.39 -3.02
C GLY A 143 7.57 1.04 -1.56
N PRO A 144 8.43 1.40 -0.59
CA PRO A 144 8.24 1.06 0.82
C PRO A 144 7.01 1.69 1.49
N LEU A 145 6.44 2.77 0.93
CA LEU A 145 5.18 3.34 1.44
C LEU A 145 3.99 2.40 1.28
N GLU A 146 4.03 1.48 0.31
CA GLU A 146 2.98 0.49 0.16
C GLU A 146 2.89 -0.44 1.38
N GLU A 147 4.02 -0.72 2.06
CA GLU A 147 4.04 -1.48 3.31
C GLU A 147 3.34 -0.69 4.43
N VAL A 148 3.57 0.62 4.52
CA VAL A 148 2.91 1.51 5.50
C VAL A 148 1.40 1.52 5.30
N ASP A 149 0.96 1.72 4.05
CA ASP A 149 -0.46 1.76 3.69
C ASP A 149 -1.12 0.40 3.93
N TYR A 150 -0.42 -0.69 3.62
CA TYR A 150 -0.89 -2.05 3.87
C TYR A 150 -1.17 -2.30 5.36
N TRP A 151 -0.22 -2.00 6.25
CA TRP A 151 -0.42 -2.26 7.69
C TRP A 151 -1.47 -1.34 8.31
N ARG A 152 -1.58 -0.10 7.82
CA ARG A 152 -2.69 0.81 8.19
C ARG A 152 -4.04 0.25 7.77
N TYR A 153 -4.15 -0.17 6.50
CA TYR A 153 -5.37 -0.78 5.97
C TYR A 153 -5.75 -2.04 6.73
N ARG A 154 -4.79 -2.94 6.95
CA ARG A 154 -4.99 -4.17 7.73
C ARG A 154 -5.49 -3.88 9.14
N TYR A 155 -4.89 -2.91 9.84
CA TYR A 155 -5.35 -2.51 11.17
C TYR A 155 -6.78 -1.93 11.13
N LYS A 156 -7.09 -1.06 10.16
CA LYS A 156 -8.43 -0.48 9.98
C LYS A 156 -9.48 -1.57 9.73
N THR A 157 -9.23 -2.50 8.81
CA THR A 157 -10.14 -3.61 8.50
C THR A 157 -10.37 -4.51 9.71
N LEU A 158 -9.32 -4.90 10.43
CA LEU A 158 -9.45 -5.73 11.64
C LEU A 158 -10.18 -5.01 12.78
N THR A 159 -10.02 -3.68 12.88
CA THR A 159 -10.78 -2.86 13.82
C THR A 159 -12.26 -2.90 13.48
N SER A 160 -12.61 -2.75 12.20
CA SER A 160 -13.99 -2.81 11.73
C SER A 160 -14.63 -4.20 11.97
N ILE A 161 -13.91 -5.30 11.73
CA ILE A 161 -14.38 -6.65 12.08
C ILE A 161 -14.62 -6.77 13.59
N ASN A 162 -13.71 -6.27 14.42
CA ASN A 162 -13.86 -6.29 15.87
C ASN A 162 -15.03 -5.42 16.37
N GLU A 163 -15.37 -4.35 15.66
CA GLU A 163 -16.58 -3.55 15.94
C GLU A 163 -17.85 -4.31 15.56
N ALA A 164 -17.88 -4.96 14.40
CA ALA A 164 -19.02 -5.81 13.99
C ALA A 164 -19.29 -6.94 14.99
N LEU A 165 -18.24 -7.59 15.52
CA LEU A 165 -18.35 -8.63 16.55
C LEU A 165 -18.83 -8.11 17.91
N LYS A 166 -18.82 -6.79 18.13
CA LYS A 166 -19.33 -6.14 19.34
C LYS A 166 -20.74 -5.57 19.15
N ASP A 167 -21.30 -5.67 17.95
CA ASP A 167 -22.68 -5.28 17.73
C ASP A 167 -23.60 -6.10 18.65
N LYS A 168 -24.61 -5.45 19.24
CA LYS A 168 -25.46 -6.08 20.24
C LYS A 168 -26.25 -7.26 19.66
N ALA A 169 -26.73 -7.15 18.43
CA ALA A 169 -27.48 -8.22 17.78
C ALA A 169 -26.56 -9.42 17.49
N VAL A 170 -25.34 -9.15 17.02
CA VAL A 170 -24.31 -10.18 16.77
C VAL A 170 -23.91 -10.89 18.07
N MET A 171 -23.69 -10.15 19.16
CA MET A 171 -23.37 -10.72 20.47
C MET A 171 -24.50 -11.61 20.98
N ASN A 172 -25.74 -11.13 20.92
CA ASN A 172 -26.92 -11.90 21.35
C ASN A 172 -27.06 -13.21 20.54
N ALA A 173 -26.97 -13.14 19.22
CA ALA A 173 -27.01 -14.32 18.35
C ALA A 173 -25.86 -15.29 18.64
N THR A 174 -24.65 -14.78 18.91
CA THR A 174 -23.51 -15.62 19.27
C THR A 174 -23.70 -16.34 20.60
N GLU A 175 -24.23 -15.65 21.61
CA GLU A 175 -24.52 -16.23 22.93
C GLU A 175 -25.59 -17.34 22.83
N LEU A 176 -26.65 -17.10 22.05
CA LEU A 176 -27.67 -18.09 21.76
C LEU A 176 -27.08 -19.31 21.03
N TRP A 177 -26.33 -19.10 19.93
CA TRP A 177 -25.68 -20.17 19.18
C TRP A 177 -24.78 -21.04 20.06
N ASN A 178 -23.95 -20.40 20.90
CA ASN A 178 -23.05 -21.12 21.81
C ASN A 178 -23.79 -21.86 22.94
N SER A 179 -25.08 -21.60 23.14
CA SER A 179 -25.95 -22.30 24.08
C SER A 179 -26.76 -23.44 23.43
N VAL A 180 -26.66 -23.61 22.11
CA VAL A 180 -27.41 -24.64 21.37
C VAL A 180 -26.92 -26.03 21.75
N SER A 181 -27.80 -26.85 22.31
CA SER A 181 -27.55 -28.25 22.62
C SER A 181 -27.90 -29.13 21.41
N HIS A 182 -27.03 -29.15 20.39
CA HIS A 182 -27.18 -29.97 19.19
C HIS A 182 -25.86 -30.66 18.80
N VAL A 183 -25.95 -31.87 18.25
CA VAL A 183 -24.76 -32.62 17.80
C VAL A 183 -24.08 -31.88 16.65
N GLY A 184 -22.75 -31.72 16.74
CA GLY A 184 -21.95 -31.08 15.68
C GLY A 184 -21.91 -29.54 15.73
N VAL A 185 -22.47 -28.91 16.76
CA VAL A 185 -22.30 -27.46 17.00
C VAL A 185 -20.84 -27.16 17.33
N VAL A 186 -20.29 -26.14 16.66
CA VAL A 186 -18.96 -25.59 16.93
C VAL A 186 -19.13 -24.20 17.52
N GLU A 187 -18.45 -23.94 18.63
CA GLU A 187 -18.45 -22.63 19.28
C GLU A 187 -18.03 -21.52 18.30
N PHE A 188 -18.83 -20.46 18.20
CA PHE A 188 -18.44 -19.26 17.51
C PHE A 188 -17.62 -18.36 18.45
N ASN A 189 -16.30 -18.33 18.24
CA ASN A 189 -15.38 -17.52 19.05
C ASN A 189 -14.27 -16.87 18.21
N ARG A 190 -14.64 -15.92 17.35
CA ARG A 190 -13.70 -15.17 16.50
C ARG A 190 -13.03 -13.99 17.21
N THR A 191 -13.63 -13.52 18.30
CA THR A 191 -13.21 -12.31 19.02
C THR A 191 -11.75 -12.35 19.49
N LYS A 192 -11.30 -13.48 20.04
CA LYS A 192 -9.92 -13.62 20.54
C LYS A 192 -8.89 -13.54 19.41
N GLU A 193 -9.16 -14.19 18.29
CA GLU A 193 -8.28 -14.18 17.12
C GLU A 193 -8.18 -12.79 16.51
N ILE A 194 -9.33 -12.14 16.25
CA ILE A 194 -9.37 -10.81 15.65
C ILE A 194 -8.62 -9.80 16.54
N ARG A 195 -8.82 -9.85 17.87
CA ARG A 195 -8.08 -8.97 18.79
C ARG A 195 -6.57 -9.19 18.74
N ARG A 196 -6.12 -10.44 18.63
CA ARG A 196 -4.69 -10.77 18.49
C ARG A 196 -4.12 -10.19 17.19
N LEU A 197 -4.78 -10.43 16.06
CA LEU A 197 -4.37 -9.91 14.75
C LEU A 197 -4.39 -8.37 14.71
N MET A 198 -5.41 -7.76 15.33
CA MET A 198 -5.55 -6.31 15.42
C MET A 198 -4.42 -5.68 16.26
N ALA A 199 -4.08 -6.27 17.41
CA ALA A 199 -2.99 -5.80 18.25
C ALA A 199 -1.64 -5.87 17.52
N GLU A 200 -1.39 -6.97 16.80
CA GLU A 200 -0.20 -7.12 15.96
C GLU A 200 -0.13 -6.05 14.86
N ALA A 201 -1.21 -5.87 14.09
CA ALA A 201 -1.25 -4.89 13.01
C ALA A 201 -1.07 -3.45 13.54
N LYS A 202 -1.65 -3.14 14.70
CA LYS A 202 -1.51 -1.85 15.38
C LYS A 202 -0.06 -1.53 15.73
N ASP A 203 0.64 -2.50 16.30
CA ASP A 203 2.01 -2.34 16.75
C ASP A 203 2.95 -2.10 15.56
N ILE A 204 2.78 -2.88 14.50
CA ILE A 204 3.58 -2.74 13.28
C ILE A 204 3.31 -1.41 12.58
N ALA A 205 2.04 -1.01 12.47
CA ALA A 205 1.68 0.29 11.90
C ALA A 205 2.31 1.46 12.68
N ARG A 206 2.45 1.34 14.01
CA ARG A 206 3.16 2.34 14.83
C ARG A 206 4.66 2.38 14.53
N PHE A 207 5.32 1.23 14.40
CA PHE A 207 6.74 1.22 14.02
C PHE A 207 6.97 1.79 12.61
N LEU A 208 6.13 1.44 11.65
CA LEU A 208 6.23 1.96 10.28
C LEU A 208 5.96 3.46 10.20
N LEU A 209 5.13 4.03 11.09
CA LEU A 209 4.96 5.47 11.21
C LEU A 209 6.28 6.20 11.54
N LEU A 210 7.16 5.58 12.34
CA LEU A 210 8.46 6.18 12.70
C LEU A 210 9.38 6.36 11.49
N VAL A 211 9.26 5.49 10.49
CA VAL A 211 10.11 5.48 9.28
C VAL A 211 9.40 6.03 8.04
N GLU A 212 8.10 6.33 8.11
CA GLU A 212 7.30 6.80 6.97
C GLU A 212 7.92 8.05 6.31
N ARG A 213 8.43 9.00 7.10
CA ARG A 213 9.09 10.19 6.57
C ARG A 213 10.33 9.83 5.74
N HIS A 214 11.11 8.85 6.18
CA HIS A 214 12.26 8.37 5.43
C HIS A 214 11.80 7.74 4.12
N PHE A 215 10.77 6.90 4.14
CA PHE A 215 10.22 6.28 2.93
C PHE A 215 9.67 7.30 1.92
N LYS A 216 8.99 8.35 2.40
CA LYS A 216 8.58 9.49 1.57
C LYS A 216 9.79 10.12 0.89
N ASN A 217 10.91 10.31 1.60
CA ASN A 217 12.09 10.88 0.98
C ASN A 217 12.77 9.91 0.01
N ILE A 218 12.83 8.60 0.31
CA ILE A 218 13.33 7.59 -0.64
C ILE A 218 12.55 7.65 -1.96
N GLN A 219 11.21 7.69 -1.90
CA GLN A 219 10.36 7.65 -3.09
C GLN A 219 10.21 9.01 -3.80
N PHE A 220 10.16 10.11 -3.06
CA PHE A 220 9.77 11.43 -3.58
C PHE A 220 10.80 12.54 -3.35
N GLY A 221 11.95 12.24 -2.73
CA GLY A 221 13.05 13.19 -2.59
C GLY A 221 13.45 13.79 -3.94
N HIS A 222 13.81 15.07 -3.94
CA HIS A 222 13.99 15.83 -5.19
C HIS A 222 15.35 15.58 -5.88
N SER A 223 16.32 14.98 -5.21
CA SER A 223 17.65 14.69 -5.75
C SER A 223 18.24 13.42 -5.15
N PHE A 224 19.19 12.80 -5.86
CA PHE A 224 19.91 11.62 -5.35
C PHE A 224 20.64 11.90 -4.02
N ASN A 225 21.19 13.10 -3.83
CA ASN A 225 21.91 13.45 -2.60
C ASN A 225 21.01 13.48 -1.38
N VAL A 226 19.82 14.09 -1.49
CA VAL A 226 18.84 14.13 -0.41
C VAL A 226 18.36 12.73 -0.03
N VAL A 227 18.19 11.84 -1.02
CA VAL A 227 17.84 10.44 -0.78
C VAL A 227 18.99 9.73 -0.08
N ALA A 228 20.23 9.89 -0.57
CA ALA A 228 21.42 9.28 0.00
C ALA A 228 21.62 9.68 1.49
N ASP A 229 21.40 10.95 1.83
CA ASP A 229 21.52 11.46 3.20
C ASP A 229 20.46 10.87 4.15
N THR A 230 19.34 10.37 3.60
CA THR A 230 18.26 9.73 4.36
C THR A 230 18.54 8.26 4.66
N ILE A 231 19.37 7.59 3.86
CA ILE A 231 19.54 6.13 3.91
C ILE A 231 20.12 5.70 5.26
N ALA A 232 21.17 6.37 5.75
CA ALA A 232 21.80 6.03 7.03
C ALA A 232 20.84 6.15 8.22
N PRO A 233 20.15 7.29 8.47
CA PRO A 233 19.20 7.39 9.57
C PRO A 233 17.98 6.47 9.41
N MET A 234 17.54 6.20 8.18
CA MET A 234 16.48 5.22 7.91
C MET A 234 16.93 3.82 8.33
N MET A 235 18.12 3.37 7.94
CA MET A 235 18.62 2.04 8.27
C MET A 235 18.82 1.88 9.78
N GLN A 236 19.31 2.92 10.47
CA GLN A 236 19.39 2.95 11.93
C GLN A 236 18.00 2.79 12.58
N SER A 237 16.99 3.47 12.05
CA SER A 237 15.62 3.36 12.56
C SER A 237 15.05 1.95 12.33
N LEU A 238 15.31 1.34 11.18
CA LEU A 238 14.95 -0.06 10.93
C LEU A 238 15.69 -1.01 11.88
N ARG A 239 16.97 -0.75 12.19
CA ARG A 239 17.74 -1.47 13.21
C ARG A 239 17.05 -1.45 14.56
N LEU A 240 16.67 -0.27 15.04
CA LEU A 240 15.96 -0.12 16.31
C LEU A 240 14.63 -0.86 16.31
N ILE A 241 13.88 -0.81 15.21
CA ILE A 241 12.62 -1.56 15.08
C ILE A 241 12.87 -3.07 15.20
N TRP A 242 13.90 -3.61 14.55
CA TRP A 242 14.25 -5.04 14.69
C TRP A 242 14.67 -5.45 16.10
N THR A 243 15.42 -4.60 16.78
CA THR A 243 15.87 -4.89 18.15
C THR A 243 14.73 -4.83 19.15
N ILE A 244 13.79 -3.88 19.00
CA ILE A 244 12.76 -3.60 20.01
C ILE A 244 11.43 -4.34 19.71
N SER A 245 11.07 -4.49 18.44
CA SER A 245 9.77 -5.04 18.05
C SER A 245 9.75 -6.57 18.15
N ARG A 246 8.80 -7.11 18.92
CA ARG A 246 8.55 -8.57 18.97
C ARG A 246 7.80 -9.11 17.75
N CYS A 247 7.13 -8.22 17.02
CA CYS A 247 6.29 -8.59 15.89
C CYS A 247 6.96 -8.32 14.55
N PHE A 248 7.92 -7.38 14.48
CA PHE A 248 8.56 -6.97 13.22
C PHE A 248 9.99 -7.49 13.04
N ASN A 249 10.57 -8.13 14.07
CA ASN A 249 11.89 -8.76 14.06
C ASN A 249 11.93 -10.12 13.33
N GLN A 250 11.19 -10.25 12.23
CA GLN A 250 11.06 -11.50 11.48
C GLN A 250 11.53 -11.30 10.05
N ASP A 251 12.31 -12.25 9.52
CA ASP A 251 12.86 -12.20 8.17
C ASP A 251 11.79 -11.99 7.10
N LYS A 252 10.65 -12.68 7.27
CA LYS A 252 9.49 -12.60 6.39
C LYS A 252 8.83 -11.21 6.32
N ARG A 253 9.23 -10.26 7.17
CA ARG A 253 8.72 -8.87 7.19
C ARG A 253 9.81 -7.88 6.79
N MET A 254 10.93 -7.91 7.49
CA MET A 254 12.01 -6.95 7.26
C MET A 254 12.67 -7.16 5.89
N GLY A 255 12.84 -8.41 5.45
CA GLY A 255 13.44 -8.73 4.16
C GLY A 255 12.66 -8.15 2.96
N PRO A 256 11.34 -8.43 2.85
CA PRO A 256 10.50 -7.80 1.83
C PRO A 256 10.49 -6.28 1.86
N LEU A 257 10.48 -5.66 3.05
CA LEU A 257 10.56 -4.20 3.19
C LEU A 257 11.90 -3.65 2.66
N LEU A 258 13.02 -4.26 3.03
CA LEU A 258 14.34 -3.89 2.51
C LEU A 258 14.42 -4.05 0.98
N HIS A 259 13.76 -5.07 0.43
CA HIS A 259 13.66 -5.24 -1.02
C HIS A 259 12.83 -4.11 -1.66
N LYS A 260 11.69 -3.72 -1.09
CA LYS A 260 10.91 -2.55 -1.58
C LYS A 260 11.74 -1.26 -1.57
N ILE A 261 12.58 -1.06 -0.55
CA ILE A 261 13.51 0.07 -0.49
C ILE A 261 14.54 -0.02 -1.62
N ALA A 262 15.21 -1.17 -1.78
CA ALA A 262 16.18 -1.39 -2.85
C ALA A 262 15.55 -1.19 -4.24
N TRP A 263 14.33 -1.67 -4.45
CA TRP A 263 13.55 -1.46 -5.66
C TRP A 263 13.30 0.04 -5.90
N ALA A 264 12.88 0.79 -4.88
CA ALA A 264 12.62 2.23 -5.02
C ALA A 264 13.88 3.03 -5.40
N LEU A 265 15.04 2.67 -4.83
CA LEU A 265 16.33 3.28 -5.18
C LEU A 265 16.70 2.97 -6.64
N ASN A 266 16.59 1.72 -7.06
CA ASN A 266 16.85 1.29 -8.43
C ASN A 266 15.92 1.99 -9.43
N TYR A 267 14.62 2.00 -9.13
CA TYR A 267 13.59 2.61 -9.97
C TYR A 267 13.83 4.11 -10.15
N ARG A 268 14.28 4.80 -9.10
CA ARG A 268 14.67 6.21 -9.18
C ARG A 268 15.81 6.42 -10.17
N VAL A 269 16.86 5.60 -10.12
CA VAL A 269 17.98 5.74 -11.06
C VAL A 269 17.48 5.58 -12.49
N ILE A 270 16.72 4.53 -12.78
CA ILE A 270 16.17 4.28 -14.13
C ILE A 270 15.33 5.46 -14.62
N ARG A 271 14.50 6.05 -13.76
CA ARG A 271 13.63 7.17 -14.13
C ARG A 271 14.36 8.48 -14.36
N VAL A 272 15.33 8.80 -13.50
CA VAL A 272 16.05 10.09 -13.56
C VAL A 272 17.16 10.06 -14.61
N MET A 273 17.83 8.92 -14.78
CA MET A 273 18.91 8.71 -15.77
C MET A 273 18.36 8.23 -17.11
N HIS A 274 17.22 8.78 -17.55
CA HIS A 274 16.61 8.41 -18.82
C HIS A 274 17.47 8.94 -19.99
N ILE A 275 17.92 8.03 -20.87
CA ILE A 275 18.95 8.25 -21.89
C ILE A 275 18.69 9.51 -22.75
N PRO A 276 17.51 9.68 -23.40
CA PRO A 276 17.24 10.86 -24.23
C PRO A 276 17.40 12.19 -23.50
N THR A 277 16.96 12.25 -22.24
CA THR A 277 17.01 13.46 -21.39
C THR A 277 18.35 13.67 -20.71
N LEU A 278 19.17 12.62 -20.62
CA LEU A 278 20.49 12.68 -20.01
C LEU A 278 21.50 13.25 -21.00
N PHE A 279 21.54 12.74 -22.24
CA PHE A 279 22.48 13.18 -23.27
C PHE A 279 22.17 14.57 -23.85
N SER A 280 21.00 15.15 -23.53
CA SER A 280 20.69 16.54 -23.83
C SER A 280 21.30 17.55 -22.83
N GLN A 281 21.95 17.06 -21.76
CA GLN A 281 22.55 17.90 -20.72
C GLN A 281 24.06 18.12 -20.95
N SER A 282 24.64 19.11 -20.28
CA SER A 282 26.10 19.30 -20.30
C SER A 282 26.82 18.10 -19.67
N ILE A 283 27.99 17.75 -20.20
CA ILE A 283 28.85 16.67 -19.67
C ILE A 283 29.08 16.83 -18.16
N LYS A 284 29.32 18.07 -17.70
CA LYS A 284 29.49 18.38 -16.27
C LYS A 284 28.26 17.98 -15.43
N ASN A 285 27.06 18.23 -15.94
CA ASN A 285 25.82 17.84 -15.26
C ASN A 285 25.65 16.32 -15.27
N ILE A 286 25.93 15.65 -16.39
CA ILE A 286 25.83 14.19 -16.49
C ILE A 286 26.75 13.52 -15.47
N ILE A 287 28.02 13.94 -15.39
CA ILE A 287 28.99 13.40 -14.43
C ILE A 287 28.51 13.62 -12.99
N ARG A 288 28.01 14.82 -12.68
CA ARG A 288 27.51 15.16 -11.34
C ARG A 288 26.30 14.31 -10.95
N GLU A 289 25.34 14.14 -11.86
CA GLU A 289 24.11 13.38 -11.61
C GLU A 289 24.41 11.89 -11.45
N THR A 290 25.27 11.34 -12.33
CA THR A 290 25.76 9.96 -12.27
C THR A 290 26.49 9.69 -10.95
N SER A 291 27.40 10.59 -10.54
CA SER A 291 28.13 10.47 -9.27
C SER A 291 27.18 10.49 -8.06
N SER A 292 26.14 11.33 -8.10
CA SER A 292 25.12 11.38 -7.05
C SER A 292 24.26 10.11 -7.01
N ALA A 293 23.92 9.52 -8.16
CA ALA A 293 23.20 8.25 -8.25
C ALA A 293 24.04 7.09 -7.69
N ILE A 294 25.32 6.99 -8.05
CA ILE A 294 26.27 6.01 -7.51
C ILE A 294 26.37 6.14 -5.99
N ARG A 295 26.52 7.38 -5.49
CA ARG A 295 26.54 7.66 -4.04
C ARG A 295 25.28 7.15 -3.34
N MET A 296 24.11 7.40 -3.89
CA MET A 296 22.83 6.94 -3.31
C MET A 296 22.76 5.41 -3.23
N VAL A 297 23.09 4.73 -4.33
CA VAL A 297 22.97 3.27 -4.41
C VAL A 297 23.99 2.60 -3.48
N THR A 298 25.24 3.09 -3.45
CA THR A 298 26.30 2.58 -2.57
C THR A 298 26.03 2.87 -1.10
N ALA A 299 25.41 4.02 -0.77
CA ALA A 299 25.04 4.35 0.61
C ALA A 299 24.08 3.32 1.22
N PHE A 300 23.18 2.72 0.44
CA PHE A 300 22.28 1.66 0.92
C PHE A 300 23.01 0.41 1.37
N GLU A 301 23.92 -0.09 0.54
CA GLU A 301 24.72 -1.27 0.87
C GLU A 301 25.66 -0.99 2.06
N THR A 302 26.31 0.17 2.09
CA THR A 302 27.18 0.57 3.21
C THR A 302 26.40 0.68 4.52
N ALA A 303 25.26 1.36 4.52
CA ALA A 303 24.43 1.51 5.72
C ALA A 303 23.89 0.16 6.20
N TYR A 304 23.43 -0.70 5.29
CA TYR A 304 22.98 -2.06 5.64
C TYR A 304 24.09 -2.87 6.32
N ASN A 305 25.30 -2.90 5.74
CA ASN A 305 26.39 -3.70 6.30
C ASN A 305 26.82 -3.18 7.68
N ARG A 306 26.82 -1.86 7.88
CA ARG A 306 27.10 -1.24 9.17
C ARG A 306 26.06 -1.64 10.21
N GLU A 307 24.77 -1.44 9.94
CA GLU A 307 23.73 -1.77 10.92
C GLU A 307 23.64 -3.29 11.18
N ARG A 308 23.95 -4.13 10.18
CA ARG A 308 24.09 -5.59 10.36
C ARG A 308 25.16 -5.93 11.39
N GLN A 309 26.35 -5.32 11.30
CA GLN A 309 27.43 -5.55 12.26
C GLN A 309 27.01 -5.16 13.68
N GLU A 310 26.31 -4.03 13.83
CA GLU A 310 25.76 -3.60 15.12
C GLU A 310 24.76 -4.62 15.69
N VAL A 311 23.89 -5.21 14.87
CA VAL A 311 22.95 -6.25 15.31
C VAL A 311 23.69 -7.52 15.72
N GLU A 312 24.75 -7.90 15.00
CA GLU A 312 25.56 -9.07 15.32
C GLU A 312 26.27 -8.93 16.68
N ILE A 313 26.61 -7.70 17.08
CA ILE A 313 27.17 -7.39 18.40
C ILE A 313 26.07 -7.40 19.50
N ILE A 314 24.92 -6.76 19.23
CA ILE A 314 23.87 -6.52 20.25
C ILE A 314 22.97 -7.74 20.45
N SER A 315 22.73 -8.53 19.41
CA SER A 315 21.77 -9.64 19.42
C SER A 315 22.22 -10.80 18.52
N PRO A 316 23.24 -11.58 18.96
CA PRO A 316 23.78 -12.71 18.18
C PRO A 316 22.73 -13.75 17.79
N ASP A 317 21.72 -13.96 18.65
CA ASP A 317 20.65 -14.93 18.43
C ASP A 317 19.58 -14.47 17.42
N ASN A 318 19.53 -13.17 17.12
CA ASN A 318 18.55 -12.58 16.20
C ASN A 318 19.24 -11.78 15.08
N ARG A 319 19.92 -12.52 14.20
CA ARG A 319 20.81 -11.97 13.17
C ARG A 319 20.04 -11.23 12.09
N TRP A 320 20.58 -10.08 11.68
CA TRP A 320 20.09 -9.29 10.54
C TRP A 320 20.71 -9.83 9.24
N GLU A 321 20.26 -10.98 8.75
CA GLU A 321 20.77 -11.58 7.51
C GLU A 321 19.65 -11.77 6.49
N PHE A 322 19.85 -11.22 5.29
CA PHE A 322 18.86 -11.21 4.23
C PHE A 322 19.50 -11.60 2.90
N ASP A 323 18.67 -12.03 1.93
CA ASP A 323 19.15 -12.40 0.59
C ASP A 323 19.84 -11.21 -0.11
N ARG A 324 21.18 -11.25 -0.09
CA ARG A 324 22.04 -10.21 -0.66
C ARG A 324 21.85 -10.05 -2.16
N LYS A 325 21.48 -11.11 -2.89
CA LYS A 325 21.24 -11.05 -4.33
C LYS A 325 19.99 -10.24 -4.62
N ARG A 326 18.92 -10.43 -3.82
CA ARG A 326 17.69 -9.63 -3.92
C ARG A 326 17.90 -8.18 -3.54
N LEU A 327 18.67 -7.90 -2.49
CA LEU A 327 18.89 -6.53 -2.03
C LEU A 327 19.86 -5.75 -2.91
N PHE A 328 20.99 -6.35 -3.30
CA PHE A 328 22.10 -5.63 -3.93
C PHE A 328 22.34 -5.99 -5.39
N GLY A 329 21.78 -7.09 -5.91
CA GLY A 329 22.08 -7.57 -7.26
C GLY A 329 21.81 -6.52 -8.34
N ARG A 330 20.59 -5.98 -8.36
CA ARG A 330 20.19 -4.92 -9.33
C ARG A 330 20.94 -3.61 -9.09
N LEU A 331 21.11 -3.23 -7.82
CA LEU A 331 21.83 -2.03 -7.41
C LEU A 331 23.29 -2.05 -7.89
N ARG A 332 24.02 -3.14 -7.64
CA ARG A 332 25.39 -3.33 -8.10
C ARG A 332 25.50 -3.36 -9.63
N HIS A 333 24.51 -3.91 -10.32
CA HIS A 333 24.48 -3.88 -11.79
C HIS A 333 24.36 -2.45 -12.30
N VAL A 334 23.39 -1.67 -11.79
CA VAL A 334 23.20 -0.27 -12.17
C VAL A 334 24.45 0.56 -11.86
N THR A 335 25.09 0.36 -10.70
CA THR A 335 26.35 1.04 -10.36
C THR A 335 27.50 0.72 -11.32
N LYS A 336 27.50 -0.42 -12.00
CA LYS A 336 28.52 -0.76 -13.01
C LYS A 336 28.21 -0.14 -14.39
N VAL A 337 26.94 0.15 -14.65
CA VAL A 337 26.47 0.73 -15.92
C VAL A 337 26.62 2.26 -15.92
N LEU A 338 26.34 2.88 -14.77
CA LEU A 338 26.65 4.28 -14.47
C LEU A 338 28.16 4.49 -14.38
#